data_AF-A0A4R3HZ02-F1
#
_entry.id   AF-A0A4R3HZ02-F1
#
_cell.length_a   1.000
_cell.length_b   1.000
_cell.length_c   1.000
_cell.angle_alpha   90.00
_cell.angle_beta   90.00
_cell.angle_gamma   90.00
#
_symmetry.space_group_name_H-M   'P 1'
#
loop_
_entity.id
_entity.type
_entity.pdbx_description
1 polymer ?
#
loop_
_entity_poly.entity_id
_entity_poly.type
_entity_poly.pdbx_seq_one_letter_code
_entity_poly.pdbx_strand_id
1 'polypeptide(L)'
;MLIIFKVVVGFLILSTLYWFYLCKKMYGMLGTRHESVYEELGKPTLFLNNTIENGRKFNRFLFKREWLSLDDVELEKHGGFMYFYFFVHGAIFVFLIVGNFFGWFKP
;
A
#
# COMPACT_ATOMS: atom_id res chain seq x y z
N MET A 1 -17.92 17.57 14.82
CA MET A 1 -17.27 16.29 15.19
C MET A 1 -17.78 15.09 14.36
N LEU A 2 -19.08 14.76 14.37
CA LEU A 2 -19.64 13.62 13.59
C LEU A 2 -19.40 13.71 12.07
N ILE A 3 -19.48 14.91 11.47
CA ILE A 3 -19.22 15.11 10.05
C ILE A 3 -17.75 14.82 9.72
N ILE A 4 -16.82 15.42 10.48
CA ILE A 4 -15.38 15.21 10.31
C ILE A 4 -15.03 13.73 10.42
N PHE A 5 -15.58 13.05 11.43
CA PHE A 5 -15.38 11.61 11.60
C PHE A 5 -15.85 10.80 10.38
N LYS A 6 -17.06 11.06 9.87
CA LYS A 6 -17.59 10.39 8.66
C LYS A 6 -16.73 10.66 7.42
N VAL A 7 -16.25 11.90 7.25
CA VAL A 7 -15.36 12.28 6.14
C VAL A 7 -14.04 11.53 6.23
N VAL A 8 -13.42 11.48 7.42
CA VAL A 8 -12.16 10.74 7.64
C VAL A 8 -12.34 9.25 7.37
N VAL A 9 -13.40 8.63 7.90
CA VAL A 9 -13.69 7.21 7.66
C VAL A 9 -13.92 6.94 6.17
N GLY A 10 -14.71 7.78 5.49
CA GLY A 10 -14.94 7.67 4.06
C GLY A 10 -13.64 7.78 3.26
N PHE A 11 -12.78 8.75 3.58
CA PHE A 11 -11.47 8.90 2.97
C PHE A 11 -10.58 7.67 3.19
N LEU A 12 -10.52 7.12 4.40
CA LEU A 12 -9.72 5.92 4.70
C LEU A 12 -10.20 4.69 3.93
N ILE A 13 -11.52 4.51 3.78
CA ILE A 13 -12.09 3.42 2.98
C ILE A 13 -11.66 3.57 1.52
N LEU A 14 -11.84 4.76 0.93
CA LEU A 14 -11.46 5.03 -0.46
C LEU A 14 -9.96 4.84 -0.70
N SER A 15 -9.13 5.32 0.22
CA SER A 15 -7.69 5.10 0.22
C SER A 15 -7.33 3.62 0.27
N THR A 16 -8.02 2.83 1.09
CA THR A 16 -7.78 1.38 1.20
C THR A 16 -8.14 0.65 -0.10
N LEU A 17 -9.26 1.02 -0.72
CA LEU A 17 -9.63 0.46 -2.03
C LEU A 17 -8.60 0.83 -3.10
N TYR A 18 -8.11 2.07 -3.07
CA TYR A 18 -7.07 2.52 -3.98
C TYR A 18 -5.74 1.78 -3.75
N TRP A 19 -5.37 1.51 -2.50
CA TRP A 19 -4.21 0.67 -2.16
C TRP A 19 -4.32 -0.72 -2.78
N PHE A 20 -5.48 -1.38 -2.67
CA PHE A 20 -5.69 -2.68 -3.30
C PHE A 20 -5.56 -2.61 -4.83
N TYR A 21 -6.06 -1.55 -5.46
CA TYR A 21 -5.84 -1.32 -6.88
C TYR A 21 -4.35 -1.22 -7.22
N LEU A 22 -3.55 -0.49 -6.44
CA LEU A 22 -2.10 -0.38 -6.65
C LEU A 22 -1.39 -1.72 -6.50
N CYS A 23 -1.73 -2.50 -5.47
CA CYS A 23 -1.20 -3.86 -5.29
C CYS A 23 -1.54 -4.76 -6.47
N LYS A 24 -2.81 -4.77 -6.92
CA LYS A 24 -3.22 -5.56 -8.09
C LYS A 24 -2.42 -5.18 -9.34
N LYS A 25 -2.21 -3.87 -9.57
CA LYS A 25 -1.41 -3.40 -10.70
C LYS A 25 0.05 -3.84 -10.57
N MET A 26 0.65 -3.73 -9.38
CA MET A 26 2.02 -4.20 -9.12
C MET A 26 2.16 -5.71 -9.39
N TYR A 27 1.25 -6.52 -8.86
CA TYR A 27 1.23 -7.97 -9.10
C TYR A 27 1.09 -8.30 -10.59
N GLY A 28 0.24 -7.57 -11.32
CA GLY A 28 0.10 -7.76 -12.76
C GLY A 28 1.38 -7.44 -13.55
N MET A 29 2.08 -6.35 -13.18
CA MET A 29 3.35 -6.01 -13.82
C MET A 29 4.44 -7.03 -13.51
N LEU A 30 4.59 -7.42 -12.24
CA LEU A 30 5.53 -8.46 -11.84
C LEU A 30 5.22 -9.79 -12.53
N GLY A 31 3.96 -10.23 -12.54
CA GLY A 31 3.57 -11.50 -13.18
C GLY A 31 3.74 -11.52 -14.69
N THR A 32 3.75 -10.36 -15.38
CA THR A 32 3.89 -10.30 -16.84
C THR A 32 5.30 -10.00 -17.32
N ARG A 33 6.12 -9.32 -16.51
CA ARG A 33 7.45 -8.82 -16.91
C ARG A 33 8.60 -9.35 -16.06
N HIS A 34 8.31 -9.77 -14.82
CA HIS A 34 9.29 -10.22 -13.83
C HIS A 34 8.79 -11.48 -13.13
N GLU A 35 8.44 -12.50 -13.92
CA GLU A 35 7.73 -13.69 -13.43
C GLU A 35 8.47 -14.36 -12.27
N SER A 36 9.79 -14.52 -12.36
CA SER A 36 10.62 -15.09 -11.29
C SER A 36 10.41 -14.39 -9.94
N VAL A 37 10.42 -13.07 -9.92
CA VAL A 37 10.17 -12.26 -8.72
C VAL A 37 8.74 -12.47 -8.23
N TYR A 38 7.76 -12.51 -9.13
CA TYR A 38 6.37 -12.79 -8.77
C TYR A 38 6.20 -14.17 -8.13
N GLU A 39 6.93 -15.19 -8.62
CA GLU A 39 6.96 -16.52 -8.02
C GLU A 39 7.60 -16.51 -6.63
N GLU A 40 8.73 -15.82 -6.45
CA GLU A 40 9.41 -15.69 -5.16
C GLU A 40 8.54 -15.01 -4.10
N LEU A 41 7.70 -14.07 -4.52
CA LEU A 41 6.69 -13.43 -3.67
C LEU A 41 5.52 -14.36 -3.30
N GLY A 42 5.47 -15.55 -3.89
CA GLY A 42 4.42 -16.54 -3.68
C GLY A 42 3.20 -16.35 -4.56
N LYS A 43 3.32 -15.64 -5.69
CA LYS A 43 2.23 -15.29 -6.63
C LYS A 43 1.03 -14.61 -5.94
N PRO A 44 1.25 -13.56 -5.14
CA PRO A 44 0.21 -12.96 -4.32
C PRO A 44 -0.94 -12.43 -5.17
N THR A 45 -2.17 -12.63 -4.70
CA THR A 45 -3.37 -12.00 -5.26
C THR A 45 -4.17 -11.34 -4.13
N LEU A 46 -5.06 -10.40 -4.47
CA LEU A 46 -5.81 -9.65 -3.45
C LEU A 46 -6.73 -10.54 -2.58
N PHE A 47 -7.32 -11.59 -3.16
CA PHE A 47 -8.36 -12.38 -2.50
C PHE A 47 -8.01 -13.86 -2.36
N LEU A 48 -7.51 -14.51 -3.42
CA LEU A 48 -7.36 -15.97 -3.46
C LEU A 48 -6.03 -16.46 -2.89
N ASN A 49 -4.99 -15.62 -2.88
CA ASN A 49 -3.64 -15.98 -2.44
C ASN A 49 -3.04 -14.89 -1.53
N ASN A 50 -3.86 -14.42 -0.60
CA ASN A 50 -3.51 -13.39 0.38
C ASN A 50 -3.21 -14.03 1.74
N THR A 51 -2.09 -14.74 1.85
CA THR A 51 -1.60 -15.26 3.13
C THR A 51 -0.75 -14.21 3.84
N ILE A 52 -0.64 -14.32 5.18
CA ILE A 52 0.24 -13.44 5.97
C ILE A 52 1.68 -13.51 5.47
N GLU A 53 2.14 -14.70 5.06
CA GLU A 53 3.48 -14.89 4.53
C GLU A 53 3.70 -14.13 3.22
N ASN A 54 2.78 -14.27 2.25
CA ASN A 54 2.88 -13.57 0.96
C ASN A 54 2.78 -12.06 1.15
N GLY A 55 1.89 -11.60 2.04
CA GLY A 55 1.81 -10.20 2.44
C GLY A 55 3.12 -9.69 3.03
N ARG A 56 3.77 -10.46 3.91
CA ARG A 56 5.09 -10.12 4.46
C ARG A 56 6.18 -10.07 3.39
N LYS A 57 6.17 -11.01 2.43
CA LYS A 57 7.10 -11.02 1.29
C LYS A 57 6.93 -9.77 0.43
N PHE A 58 5.69 -9.44 0.08
CA PHE A 58 5.39 -8.23 -0.69
C PHE A 58 5.76 -6.96 0.06
N ASN A 59 5.46 -6.85 1.36
CA ASN A 59 5.85 -5.68 2.16
C ASN A 59 7.36 -5.53 2.25
N ARG A 60 8.12 -6.63 2.35
CA ARG A 60 9.58 -6.59 2.30
C ARG A 60 10.06 -6.07 0.94
N PHE A 61 9.56 -6.64 -0.16
CA PHE A 61 9.84 -6.16 -1.52
C PHE A 61 9.55 -4.66 -1.64
N LEU A 62 8.41 -4.23 -1.10
CA LEU A 62 7.98 -2.84 -1.12
C LEU A 62 8.92 -1.94 -0.29
N PHE A 63 9.27 -2.30 0.93
CA PHE A 63 10.06 -1.42 1.80
C PHE A 63 11.55 -1.44 1.49
N LYS A 64 12.06 -2.56 0.95
CA LYS A 64 13.45 -2.66 0.48
C LYS A 64 13.67 -2.06 -0.90
N ARG A 65 12.61 -1.62 -1.58
CA ARG A 65 12.69 -1.04 -2.93
C ARG A 65 13.31 -1.99 -3.95
N GLU A 66 12.99 -3.27 -3.82
CA GLU A 66 13.53 -4.34 -4.68
C GLU A 66 13.13 -4.17 -6.16
N TRP A 67 12.11 -3.35 -6.49
CA TRP A 67 11.81 -3.02 -7.88
C TRP A 67 12.90 -2.19 -8.58
N LEU A 68 13.77 -1.50 -7.84
CA LEU A 68 14.85 -0.68 -8.44
C LEU A 68 15.90 -1.54 -9.14
N SER A 69 16.04 -2.82 -8.77
CA SER A 69 16.99 -3.74 -9.40
C SER A 69 16.42 -4.44 -10.63
N LEU A 70 15.16 -4.18 -11.00
CA LEU A 70 14.47 -4.87 -12.09
C LEU A 70 14.54 -4.14 -13.44
N ASP A 71 15.19 -2.97 -13.49
CA ASP A 71 15.40 -2.18 -14.71
C ASP A 71 14.12 -1.93 -15.54
N ASP A 72 12.99 -1.73 -14.85
CA ASP A 72 11.68 -1.48 -15.45
C ASP A 72 11.15 -0.12 -15.01
N VAL A 73 11.16 0.84 -15.94
CA VAL A 73 10.79 2.24 -15.71
C VAL A 73 9.34 2.40 -15.23
N GLU A 74 8.41 1.57 -15.70
CA GLU A 74 7.03 1.66 -15.24
C GLU A 74 6.87 1.08 -13.83
N LEU A 75 7.55 -0.04 -13.57
CA LEU A 75 7.57 -0.67 -12.26
C LEU A 75 8.22 0.25 -11.23
N GLU A 76 9.28 0.95 -11.60
CA GLU A 76 9.94 1.95 -10.77
C GLU A 76 9.00 3.10 -10.41
N LYS A 77 8.33 3.70 -11.40
CA LYS A 77 7.35 4.77 -11.16
C LYS A 77 6.23 4.31 -10.23
N HIS A 78 5.69 3.12 -10.48
CA HIS A 78 4.58 2.58 -9.71
C HIS A 78 5.02 2.18 -8.29
N GLY A 79 6.17 1.53 -8.14
CA GLY A 79 6.75 1.15 -6.85
C GLY A 79 7.13 2.36 -6.02
N GLY A 80 7.74 3.38 -6.63
CA GLY A 80 8.02 4.66 -6.00
C GLY A 80 6.75 5.37 -5.52
N PHE A 81 5.70 5.39 -6.36
CA PHE A 81 4.40 5.93 -5.95
C PHE A 81 3.78 5.13 -4.80
N MET A 82 3.76 3.80 -4.86
CA MET A 82 3.25 2.95 -3.77
C MET A 82 4.00 3.18 -2.46
N TYR A 83 5.34 3.28 -2.52
CA TYR A 83 6.16 3.57 -1.36
C TYR A 83 5.81 4.93 -0.76
N PHE A 84 5.81 6.00 -1.57
CA PHE A 84 5.41 7.33 -1.13
C PHE A 84 3.99 7.35 -0.55
N TYR A 85 3.03 6.75 -1.26
CA TYR A 85 1.64 6.65 -0.84
C TYR A 85 1.52 6.01 0.54
N PHE A 86 2.24 4.91 0.79
CA PHE A 86 2.22 4.21 2.07
C PHE A 86 2.69 5.12 3.23
N PHE A 87 3.81 5.81 3.08
CA PHE A 87 4.34 6.69 4.13
C PHE A 87 3.45 7.92 4.37
N VAL A 88 2.93 8.54 3.31
CA VAL A 88 2.02 9.69 3.44
C VAL A 88 0.72 9.27 4.14
N HIS A 89 0.13 8.16 3.74
CA HIS A 89 -1.08 7.64 4.38
C HIS A 89 -0.82 7.23 5.83
N GLY A 90 0.31 6.58 6.10
CA GLY A 90 0.74 6.24 7.45
C GLY A 90 0.91 7.48 8.33
N ALA A 91 1.53 8.54 7.81
CA ALA A 91 1.71 9.80 8.53
C ALA A 91 0.37 10.49 8.84
N ILE A 92 -0.54 10.54 7.86
CA ILE A 92 -1.90 11.07 8.07
C ILE A 92 -2.63 10.26 9.15
N PHE A 93 -2.55 8.93 9.07
CA PHE A 93 -3.18 8.05 10.05
C PHE A 93 -2.63 8.26 11.47
N VAL A 94 -1.31 8.33 11.62
CA VAL A 94 -0.65 8.61 12.91
C VAL A 94 -1.05 9.99 13.43
N PHE A 95 -1.02 11.02 12.58
CA PHE A 95 -1.45 12.37 12.95
C PHE A 95 -2.89 12.40 13.47
N LEU A 96 -3.81 11.69 12.82
CA LEU A 96 -5.21 11.59 13.25
C LEU A 96 -5.35 10.89 14.61
N ILE A 97 -4.63 9.79 14.83
CA ILE A 97 -4.65 9.07 16.13
C ILE A 97 -4.07 9.94 17.24
N VAL A 98 -2.88 10.50 17.02
CA VAL A 98 -2.18 11.33 18.00
C VAL A 98 -3.01 12.56 18.32
N GLY A 99 -3.51 13.26 17.31
CA GLY A 99 -4.34 14.44 17.51
C GLY A 99 -5.65 14.14 18.21
N ASN A 100 -6.24 12.96 17.99
CA ASN A 100 -7.41 12.54 18.75
C ASN A 100 -7.07 12.27 20.23
N PHE A 101 -5.97 11.57 20.49
CA PHE A 101 -5.50 11.27 21.85
C PHE A 101 -5.21 12.55 22.66
N PHE A 102 -4.57 13.55 22.03
CA PHE A 102 -4.31 14.85 22.65
C PHE A 102 -5.51 15.81 22.61
N GLY A 103 -6.63 15.41 22.01
CA GLY A 103 -7.86 16.20 21.98
C GLY A 103 -7.82 17.40 21.02
N TRP A 104 -6.92 17.44 20.03
CA TRP A 104 -6.84 18.50 19.01
C TRP A 104 -8.12 18.67 18.19
N PHE A 105 -8.96 17.63 18.15
CA PHE A 105 -10.21 17.61 17.38
C PHE A 105 -11.48 17.69 18.25
N LYS A 106 -11.33 18.05 19.54
CA LYS A 106 -12.48 18.38 20.41
C LYS A 106 -13.17 19.68 19.91
N PRO A 107 -14.49 19.86 20.14
CA PRO A 107 -15.20 21.05 19.69
C PRO A 107 -14.69 22.30 20.42
#